data_AF-A0A1Y5SBN2-F1
#
_entry.id   AF-A0A1Y5SBN2-F1
#
_cell.length_a   1.000
_cell.length_b   1.000
_cell.length_c   1.000
_cell.angle_alpha   90.00
_cell.angle_beta   90.00
_cell.angle_gamma   90.00
#
_symmetry.space_group_name_H-M   'P 1'
#
loop_
_entity.id
_entity.type
_entity.pdbx_description
1 polymer ?
#
loop_
_entity_poly.entity_id
_entity_poly.type
_entity_poly.pdbx_seq_one_letter_code
_entity_poly.pdbx_strand_id
1 'polypeptide(L)' 'MTHHSHVHVIVPGGGLSADGARWIRCRPGFFLPVKVLSRLFCRLFLEGLMRLHRAGKLRFFGDLVGLADHG' A
#
# COMPACT_ATOMS: atom_id res chain seq x y z
N MET A 1 -23.94 7.80 -3.11
CA MET A 1 -22.61 7.99 -2.49
C MET A 1 -21.77 6.78 -2.85
N THR A 2 -20.72 6.94 -3.65
CA THR A 2 -19.82 5.84 -4.00
C THR A 2 -18.83 5.60 -2.86
N HIS A 3 -18.64 4.35 -2.45
CA HIS A 3 -17.67 4.00 -1.42
C HIS A 3 -16.25 4.15 -1.97
N HIS A 4 -15.46 5.08 -1.40
CA HIS A 4 -14.08 5.34 -1.81
C HIS A 4 -13.10 4.88 -0.72
N SER A 5 -12.82 3.57 -0.70
CA SER A 5 -11.89 2.97 0.27
C SER A 5 -10.49 3.56 0.13
N HIS A 6 -9.96 4.17 1.20
CA HIS A 6 -8.58 4.63 1.26
C HIS A 6 -8.01 4.44 2.66
N VAL A 7 -6.69 4.29 2.75
CA VAL A 7 -5.96 4.17 4.01
C VAL A 7 -5.09 5.40 4.17
N HIS A 8 -5.17 6.06 5.33
CA HIS A 8 -4.25 7.12 5.71
C HIS A 8 -3.08 6.52 6.49
N VAL A 9 -1.86 6.79 6.02
CA VAL A 9 -0.64 6.40 6.72
C VAL A 9 0.10 7.67 7.12
N ILE A 10 0.33 7.84 8.41
CA ILE A 10 1.12 8.95 8.96
C ILE A 10 2.57 8.47 9.04
N VAL A 11 3.48 9.19 8.40
CA VAL A 11 4.91 8.90 8.49
C VAL A 11 5.64 10.16 8.96
N PRO A 12 6.44 10.07 10.04
CA PRO A 12 7.14 11.23 10.58
C PRO A 12 8.25 11.68 9.62
N GLY A 13 8.54 12.98 9.59
CA GLY A 13 9.59 13.60 8.76
C GLY A 13 11.02 13.30 9.23
N GLY A 14 11.36 12.03 9.42
CA GLY A 14 12.67 11.56 9.87
C GLY A 14 12.60 10.11 10.38
N GLY A 15 13.69 9.66 11.00
CA GLY A 15 13.77 8.37 11.68
C GLY A 15 14.84 8.35 12.74
N LEU A 16 14.87 7.33 13.57
CA LEU A 16 15.96 7.13 14.54
C LEU A 16 17.28 6.83 13.83
N SER A 17 18.39 7.23 14.43
CA SER A 17 19.73 6.77 14.04
C SER A 17 19.84 5.25 14.16
N ALA A 18 20.82 4.66 13.49
CA ALA A 18 20.99 3.20 13.46
C ALA A 18 21.21 2.59 14.86
N ASP A 19 21.81 3.36 15.77
CA ASP A 19 22.01 3.03 17.19
C ASP A 19 20.82 3.42 18.09
N GLY A 20 19.78 4.05 17.54
CA GLY A 20 18.59 4.51 18.26
C GLY A 20 18.80 5.74 19.14
N ALA A 21 20.02 6.28 19.23
CA ALA A 21 20.36 7.31 20.21
C ALA A 21 19.81 8.71 19.88
N ARG A 22 19.46 9.00 18.62
CA ARG A 22 18.96 10.32 18.20
C ARG A 22 18.02 10.27 17.01
N TRP A 23 17.22 11.32 16.84
CA TRP A 23 16.38 11.52 15.65
C TRP A 23 17.16 12.16 14.50
N ILE A 24 17.01 11.60 13.30
CA ILE A 24 17.53 12.13 12.04
C ILE A 24 16.36 12.68 11.23
N ARG A 25 16.28 14.01 11.11
CA ARG A 25 15.25 14.69 10.32
C ARG A 25 15.41 14.44 8.81
N CYS A 26 14.30 14.41 8.09
CA CYS A 26 14.30 14.48 6.63
C CYS A 26 14.72 15.87 6.13
N ARG A 27 15.06 15.96 4.84
CA ARG A 27 15.40 17.23 4.21
C ARG A 27 14.15 18.12 4.13
N PRO A 28 14.25 19.43 4.41
CA PRO A 28 13.13 20.35 4.22
C PRO A 28 12.59 20.28 2.79
N GLY A 29 11.26 20.23 2.63
CA GLY A 29 10.60 20.11 1.32
C GLY A 29 10.79 18.75 0.61
N PHE A 30 11.52 17.81 1.21
CA PHE A 30 11.75 16.49 0.63
C PHE A 30 11.68 15.41 1.70
N PHE A 31 10.55 14.71 1.72
CA PHE A 31 10.33 13.61 2.65
C PHE A 31 10.70 12.27 2.03
N LEU A 32 10.04 11.89 0.93
CA LEU A 32 10.19 10.60 0.24
C LEU A 32 9.97 10.77 -1.27
N PRO A 33 10.51 9.87 -2.12
CA PRO A 33 10.25 9.88 -3.56
C PRO A 33 8.82 9.38 -3.88
N VAL A 34 7.80 10.22 -3.63
CA VAL A 34 6.38 9.85 -3.72
C VAL A 34 6.04 9.15 -5.03
N LYS A 35 6.47 9.69 -6.18
CA LYS A 35 6.18 9.09 -7.50
C LYS A 35 6.70 7.65 -7.64
N VAL A 36 7.87 7.35 -7.06
CA VAL A 36 8.44 6.01 -7.09
C VAL A 36 7.68 5.09 -6.14
N LEU A 37 7.42 5.55 -4.91
CA LEU A 37 6.68 4.77 -3.91
C LEU A 37 5.24 4.46 -4.35
N SER A 38 4.53 5.39 -4.98
CA SER A 38 3.18 5.14 -5.50
C SER A 38 3.16 4.04 -6.56
N ARG A 39 4.15 4.03 -7.48
CA ARG A 39 4.27 2.99 -8.51
C ARG A 39 4.62 1.63 -7.89
N LEU A 40 5.54 1.61 -6.93
CA LEU A 40 5.91 0.40 -6.21
C LEU A 40 4.74 -0.17 -5.42
N PHE A 41 4.03 0.66 -4.66
CA PHE A 41 2.85 0.25 -3.90
C PHE A 41 1.78 -0.34 -4.82
N CYS A 42 1.44 0.35 -5.93
CA CYS A 42 0.46 -0.15 -6.89
C CYS A 42 0.83 -1.54 -7.42
N ARG A 43 2.09 -1.73 -7.81
CA ARG A 43 2.59 -3.04 -8.25
C ARG A 43 2.44 -4.11 -7.16
N LEU A 44 2.97 -3.86 -5.97
CA LEU A 44 2.95 -4.84 -4.88
C LEU A 44 1.52 -5.18 -4.43
N PHE A 45 0.64 -4.18 -4.42
CA PHE A 45 -0.77 -4.36 -4.08
C PHE A 45 -1.47 -5.27 -5.09
N LEU A 46 -1.31 -5.01 -6.39
CA LEU A 46 -1.88 -5.84 -7.45
C LEU A 46 -1.30 -7.26 -7.45
N GLU A 47 0.02 -7.42 -7.25
CA GLU A 47 0.66 -8.73 -7.12
C GLU A 47 0.09 -9.52 -5.93
N GLY A 48 -0.11 -8.85 -4.80
CA GLY A 48 -0.76 -9.42 -3.62
C GLY A 48 -2.20 -9.88 -3.90
N LEU A 49 -3.00 -9.04 -4.56
CA LEU A 49 -4.37 -9.38 -4.94
C LEU A 49 -4.41 -10.58 -5.89
N MET A 50 -3.57 -10.60 -6.94
CA MET A 50 -3.49 -11.72 -7.87
C MET A 50 -3.09 -13.03 -7.15
N ARG A 51 -2.15 -12.97 -6.20
CA ARG A 51 -1.76 -14.14 -5.42
C ARG A 51 -2.90 -14.65 -4.55
N LEU A 52 -3.64 -13.77 -3.89
CA LEU A 52 -4.79 -14.15 -3.07
C LEU A 52 -5.93 -14.69 -3.92
N HIS A 53 -6.15 -14.11 -5.10
CA HIS A 53 -7.11 -14.61 -6.09
C HIS A 53 -6.76 -16.04 -6.46
N ARG A 54 -5.59 -16.30 -7.04
CA ARG A 54 -5.15 -17.65 -7.45
C ARG A 54 -5.16 -18.70 -6.33
N ALA A 55 -5.03 -18.27 -5.07
CA ALA A 55 -5.07 -19.15 -3.91
C ALA A 55 -6.50 -19.44 -3.41
N GLY A 56 -7.54 -18.91 -4.05
CA GLY A 56 -8.93 -19.00 -3.58
C GLY A 56 -9.19 -18.26 -2.26
N LYS A 57 -8.31 -17.31 -1.88
CA LYS A 57 -8.36 -16.59 -0.59
C LYS A 57 -8.91 -15.18 -0.70
N LEU A 58 -9.12 -14.68 -1.92
CA LEU A 58 -9.73 -13.38 -2.16
C LEU A 58 -11.25 -13.52 -2.25
N ARG A 59 -11.98 -12.75 -1.43
CA ARG A 59 -13.44 -12.72 -1.45
C ARG A 59 -13.94 -11.52 -2.23
N PHE A 60 -14.97 -11.73 -3.04
CA PHE A 60 -15.65 -10.68 -3.79
C PHE A 60 -17.10 -10.56 -3.33
N PHE A 61 -17.67 -9.37 -3.45
CA PHE A 61 -19.02 -9.05 -2.97
C PHE A 61 -19.74 -8.17 -3.99
N GLY A 62 -21.08 -8.17 -3.96
CA GLY A 62 -21.91 -7.38 -4.87
C GLY A 62 -21.66 -7.72 -6.34
N ASP A 63 -21.51 -6.70 -7.18
CA ASP A 63 -21.29 -6.86 -8.63
C ASP A 63 -19.97 -7.55 -8.99
N LEU A 64 -19.06 -7.73 -8.02
CA LEU A 64 -17.77 -8.37 -8.23
C LEU A 64 -17.80 -9.89 -7.99
N VAL A 65 -18.94 -10.48 -7.58
CA VAL A 65 -19.03 -11.92 -7.27
C VAL A 65 -18.56 -12.81 -8.43
N GLY A 66 -18.81 -12.42 -9.68
CA GLY A 66 -18.35 -13.17 -10.86
C GLY A 66 -16.83 -13.21 -11.06
N LEU A 67 -16.05 -12.44 -10.29
CA LEU A 67 -14.58 -12.51 -10.29
C LEU A 67 -14.04 -13.62 -9.37
N ALA A 68 -14.90 -14.27 -8.58
CA ALA A 68 -14.50 -15.36 -7.70
C ALA A 68 -14.17 -16.66 -8.45
N ASP A 69 -14.72 -16.82 -9.65
CA ASP A 69 -14.55 -18.05 -10.43
C ASP A 69 -13.18 -18.07 -11.13
N HIS A 70 -12.40 -19.09 -10.80
CA HIS A 70 -11.34 -19.54 -11.68
C HIS A 70 -11.99 -20.53 -12.65
N GLY A 71 -12.11 -20.16 -13.92
CA GLY A 71 -12.35 -21.16 -14.96
C GLY A 71 -11.32 -22.28 -14.88
#